data_AF-A0A7Z8ZH84-F1
#
_entry.id   AF-A0A7Z8ZH84-F1
#
_cell.length_a   1.000
_cell.length_b   1.000
_cell.length_c   1.000
_cell.angle_alpha   90.00
_cell.angle_beta   90.00
_cell.angle_gamma   90.00
#
_symmetry.space_group_name_H-M   'P 1'
#
loop_
_entity.id
_entity.type
_entity.pdbx_description
1 polymer ?
#
loop_
_entity_poly.entity_id
_entity_poly.type
_entity_poly.pdbx_seq_one_letter_code
_entity_poly.pdbx_strand_id
1 'polypeptide(L)' 'MEEPQTMNQVKERLSQFLEEIEHADPNKVDVADIDEWLQLLDQLEAKVNQLRQ' A
#
# COMPACT_ATOMS: atom_id res chain seq x y z
N MET A 1 13.83 5.77 19.76
CA MET A 1 12.36 5.70 19.77
C MET A 1 12.03 4.56 18.83
N GLU A 2 11.50 3.47 19.35
CA GLU A 2 11.02 2.37 18.50
C GLU A 2 9.90 2.95 17.63
N GLU A 3 10.01 2.78 16.31
CA GLU A 3 8.88 3.11 15.45
C GLU A 3 7.68 2.27 15.93
N PRO A 4 6.49 2.87 16.09
CA PRO A 4 5.33 2.10 16.51
C PRO A 4 5.20 0.90 15.56
N GLN A 5 5.03 -0.31 16.10
CA GLN A 5 4.93 -1.55 15.28
C GLN A 5 3.98 -1.39 14.09
N THR A 6 2.96 -0.55 14.25
CA THR A 6 1.98 -0.14 13.24
C THR A 6 2.59 0.59 12.04
N MET A 7 3.62 1.42 12.22
CA MET A 7 4.34 2.09 11.13
C MET A 7 5.18 1.10 10.32
N ASN A 8 5.86 0.16 11.00
CA ASN A 8 6.61 -0.89 10.30
C ASN A 8 5.68 -1.78 9.45
N GLN A 9 4.49 -2.12 9.96
CA GLN A 9 3.49 -2.86 9.18
C GLN A 9 3.03 -2.11 7.94
N VAL A 10 2.87 -0.78 8.00
CA VAL A 10 2.51 0.02 6.82
C VAL A 10 3.65 0.01 5.80
N LYS A 11 4.90 0.15 6.25
CA LYS A 11 6.07 0.07 5.37
C LYS A 11 6.18 -1.29 4.68
N GLU A 12 6.02 -2.39 5.44
CA GLU A 12 6.02 -3.74 4.87
C GLU A 12 4.91 -3.93 3.83
N ARG A 13 3.71 -3.42 4.10
CA ARG A 13 2.58 -3.48 3.15
C ARG A 13 2.86 -2.70 1.87
N LEU A 14 3.47 -1.52 1.97
CA LEU A 14 3.87 -0.71 0.81
C LEU A 14 4.96 -1.40 -0.01
N SER A 15 5.92 -2.08 0.64
CA SER A 15 6.93 -2.87 -0.05
C SER A 15 6.31 -4.04 -0.82
N GLN A 16 5.40 -4.79 -0.20
CA GLN A 16 4.67 -5.88 -0.87
C GLN A 16 3.85 -5.36 -2.06
N PHE A 17 3.15 -4.25 -1.89
CA PHE A 17 2.37 -3.63 -2.95
C PHE A 17 3.22 -3.22 -4.16
N LEU A 18 4.43 -2.69 -3.93
CA LEU A 18 5.38 -2.38 -5.00
C LEU A 18 5.82 -3.64 -5.76
N GLU A 19 6.11 -4.73 -5.05
CA GLU A 19 6.44 -6.01 -5.67
C GLU A 19 5.26 -6.56 -6.50
N GLU A 20 4.03 -6.43 -6.01
CA GLU A 20 2.82 -6.86 -6.73
C GLU A 20 2.62 -6.06 -8.03
N ILE A 21 2.83 -4.74 -8.00
CA ILE A 21 2.77 -3.90 -9.22
C ILE A 21 3.91 -4.25 -10.18
N GLU A 22 5.12 -4.48 -9.68
CA GLU A 22 6.28 -4.82 -10.53
C GLU A 22 6.07 -6.15 -11.27
N HIS A 23 5.41 -7.12 -10.61
CA HIS A 23 5.08 -8.42 -11.20
C HIS A 23 3.80 -8.41 -12.04
N ALA A 24 3.03 -7.33 -12.01
CA ALA A 24 1.78 -7.26 -12.74
C ALA A 24 2.05 -7.14 -14.25
N ASP A 25 1.39 -8.00 -15.03
CA ASP A 25 1.46 -7.95 -16.49
C ASP A 25 0.52 -6.85 -17.00
N PRO A 26 1.03 -5.77 -17.63
CA PRO A 26 0.22 -4.65 -18.09
C PRO A 26 -0.82 -5.04 -19.15
N ASN A 27 -0.70 -6.23 -19.76
CA ASN A 27 -1.69 -6.75 -20.72
C ASN A 27 -2.83 -7.52 -20.04
N LYS A 28 -2.70 -7.80 -18.73
CA LYS A 28 -3.68 -8.55 -17.93
C LYS A 28 -4.28 -7.73 -16.79
N VAL A 29 -3.68 -6.60 -16.46
CA VAL A 29 -4.19 -5.64 -15.48
C VAL A 29 -5.34 -4.88 -16.12
N ASP A 30 -6.51 -4.96 -15.49
CA ASP A 30 -7.67 -4.16 -15.85
C ASP A 30 -7.70 -2.86 -15.02
N VAL A 31 -8.47 -1.88 -15.48
CA VAL A 31 -8.65 -0.61 -14.77
C VAL A 31 -9.23 -0.83 -13.37
N ALA A 32 -10.07 -1.85 -13.20
CA ALA A 32 -10.63 -2.23 -11.90
C ALA A 32 -9.54 -2.66 -10.89
N ASP A 33 -8.52 -3.38 -11.35
CA ASP A 33 -7.39 -3.78 -10.49
C ASP A 33 -6.58 -2.56 -10.04
N ILE A 34 -6.40 -1.60 -10.95
CA ILE A 34 -5.75 -0.32 -10.66
C ILE A 34 -6.57 0.50 -9.65
N ASP A 35 -7.91 0.53 -9.78
CA ASP A 35 -8.78 1.20 -8.82
C ASP A 35 -8.69 0.56 -7.43
N GLU A 36 -8.64 -0.77 -7.32
CA GLU A 36 -8.44 -1.47 -6.04
C GLU A 36 -7.08 -1.12 -5.43
N TRP A 37 -6.03 -1.07 -6.24
CA TRP A 37 -4.69 -0.67 -5.80
C TRP A 37 -4.64 0.76 -5.26
N LEU A 38 -5.32 1.70 -5.93
CA LEU A 38 -5.45 3.07 -5.46
C LEU A 38 -6.20 3.16 -4.13
N GLN A 39 -7.32 2.42 -3.98
CA GLN A 39 -8.03 2.35 -2.70
C GLN A 39 -7.18 1.76 -1.57
N LEU A 40 -6.29 0.81 -1.88
CA LEU A 40 -5.38 0.21 -0.91
C LEU A 40 -4.33 1.22 -0.44
N LEU A 41 -3.81 2.05 -1.35
CA LEU A 41 -2.91 3.16 -1.04
C LEU A 41 -3.59 4.22 -0.16
N ASP A 42 -4.82 4.63 -0.50
CA ASP A 42 -5.60 5.59 0.30
C ASP A 42 -5.82 5.10 1.74
N GLN A 43 -6.08 3.80 1.92
CA GLN A 43 -6.22 3.18 3.25
C GLN A 43 -4.90 3.21 4.04
N LEU A 44 -3.77 2.95 3.39
CA LEU A 44 -2.46 3.02 4.01
C LEU A 44 -2.10 4.45 4.41
N GLU A 45 -2.41 5.43 3.56
CA GLU A 45 -2.25 6.85 3.85
C GLU A 45 -3.09 7.27 5.07
N ALA A 46 -4.37 6.91 5.09
CA ALA A 46 -5.25 7.21 6.23
C ALA A 46 -4.69 6.64 7.54
N LYS A 47 -4.17 5.41 7.51
CA LYS A 47 -3.56 4.75 8.67
C LYS A 47 -2.29 5.46 9.15
N VAL A 48 -1.43 5.92 8.22
CA VAL A 48 -0.24 6.72 8.55
C VAL A 48 -0.63 8.06 9.15
N ASN A 49 -1.62 8.73 8.57
CA ASN A 49 -2.11 10.00 9.07
C ASN A 49 -2.68 9.88 10.49
N GLN A 50 -3.42 8.81 10.79
CA GLN A 50 -3.89 8.52 12.16
C GLN A 50 -2.75 8.28 13.15
N LEU A 51 -1.66 7.63 12.73
CA LEU A 51 -0.49 7.38 13.58
C LEU A 51 0.40 8.61 13.80
N ARG A 52 0.26 9.63 12.93
CA ARG A 52 0.99 10.89 13.00
C ARG A 52 0.26 11.97 13.80
N GLN A 53 -1.02 11.76 14.12
CA GLN A 53 -1.79 12.61 15.04
C GLN A 53 -1.47 12.28 16.50
#